data_AF-A0A942NJ27-F1
#
_entry.id   AF-A0A942NJ27-F1
#
_cell.length_a   1.000
_cell.length_b   1.000
_cell.length_c   1.000
_cell.angle_alpha   90.00
_cell.angle_beta   90.00
_cell.angle_gamma   90.00
#
_symmetry.space_group_name_H-M   'P 1'
#
loop_
_entity.id
_entity.type
_entity.pdbx_description
1 polymer ?
#
loop_
_entity_poly.entity_id
_entity_poly.type
_entity_poly.pdbx_seq_one_letter_code
_entity_poly.pdbx_strand_id
1 'polypeptide(L)'
;MMTLVYILWAIINVALWVYFFYILYHSILTIKEKLGWGAVALLFFGLQCNTNNNQTETKTDSWVKDKKNNSITGNKAVLDKKIEVEKNWLLTKSLHVSYLRDYDTNENSILSTYTSIEGWQVATRSTLDILSISPNEKGDISFYTLQEETKWYLLGMQIFTNAKPYNGLINLNK
;
A
#
# COMPACT_ATOMS: atom_id res chain seq x y z
N MET A 1 10.46 -1.90 17.20
CA MET A 1 9.33 -1.45 18.06
C MET A 1 8.01 -1.34 17.28
N MET A 2 7.98 -0.73 16.08
CA MET A 2 6.74 -0.61 15.28
C MET A 2 6.07 -1.96 14.94
N THR A 3 6.85 -3.00 14.60
CA THR A 3 6.35 -4.32 14.19
C THR A 3 5.44 -5.01 15.21
N LEU A 4 5.73 -4.85 16.51
CA LEU A 4 4.94 -5.46 17.59
C LEU A 4 3.55 -4.82 17.70
N VAL A 5 3.45 -3.50 17.44
CA VAL A 5 2.18 -2.78 17.44
C VAL A 5 1.27 -3.29 16.32
N TYR A 6 1.82 -3.54 15.12
CA TYR A 6 1.04 -4.11 14.01
C TYR A 6 0.46 -5.49 14.34
N ILE A 7 1.27 -6.38 14.94
CA ILE A 7 0.81 -7.72 15.32
C ILE A 7 -0.26 -7.64 16.40
N LEU A 8 -0.02 -6.84 17.44
CA LEU A 8 -0.99 -6.65 18.52
C LEU A 8 -2.30 -6.08 17.99
N TRP A 9 -2.23 -5.14 17.05
CA TRP A 9 -3.41 -4.57 16.39
C TRP A 9 -4.18 -5.57 15.54
N ALA A 10 -3.48 -6.43 14.81
CA ALA A 10 -4.08 -7.52 14.05
C ALA A 10 -4.78 -8.52 14.99
N ILE A 11 -4.14 -8.89 16.11
CA ILE A 11 -4.74 -9.79 17.12
C ILE A 11 -6.01 -9.18 17.70
N ILE A 12 -6.01 -7.89 18.05
CA ILE A 12 -7.20 -7.19 18.55
C ILE A 12 -8.33 -7.25 17.50
N ASN A 13 -8.03 -6.95 16.24
CA ASN A 13 -9.03 -7.01 15.18
C ASN A 13 -9.61 -8.41 14.99
N VAL A 14 -8.77 -9.45 15.02
CA VAL A 14 -9.21 -10.84 14.93
C VAL A 14 -10.06 -11.24 16.15
N ALA A 15 -9.65 -10.86 17.36
CA ALA A 15 -10.41 -11.15 18.57
C ALA A 15 -11.80 -10.49 18.56
N LEU A 16 -11.87 -9.22 18.14
CA LEU A 16 -13.14 -8.52 17.98
C LEU A 16 -14.02 -9.14 16.90
N TRP A 17 -13.42 -9.58 15.80
CA TRP A 17 -14.13 -10.27 14.72
C TRP A 17 -14.71 -11.61 15.19
N VAL A 18 -13.94 -12.42 15.90
CA VAL A 18 -14.41 -13.67 16.53
C VAL A 18 -15.52 -13.41 17.54
N TYR A 19 -15.35 -12.39 18.40
CA TYR A 19 -16.37 -12.01 19.37
C TYR A 19 -17.66 -11.52 18.71
N PHE A 20 -17.56 -10.79 17.59
CA PHE A 20 -18.70 -10.39 16.79
C PHE A 20 -19.48 -11.62 16.26
N PHE A 21 -18.80 -12.64 15.73
CA PHE A 21 -19.46 -13.88 15.31
C PHE A 21 -20.10 -14.63 16.48
N TYR A 22 -19.48 -14.63 17.65
CA TYR A 22 -20.06 -15.21 18.86
C TYR A 22 -21.40 -14.53 19.21
N ILE A 23 -21.44 -13.19 19.21
CA ILE A 23 -22.68 -12.44 19.45
C ILE A 23 -23.72 -12.72 18.36
N LEU A 24 -23.33 -12.75 17.09
CA LEU A 24 -24.22 -13.04 15.98
C LEU A 24 -24.85 -14.43 16.12
N TYR A 25 -24.06 -15.43 16.45
CA TYR A 25 -24.53 -16.79 16.65
C TYR A 25 -25.58 -16.88 17.76
N HIS A 26 -25.31 -16.29 18.94
CA HIS A 26 -26.26 -16.25 20.04
C HIS A 26 -27.53 -15.45 19.71
N SER A 27 -27.37 -14.36 18.95
CA SER A 27 -28.50 -13.54 18.51
C SER A 27 -29.42 -14.33 17.56
N ILE A 28 -28.84 -15.04 16.58
CA ILE A 28 -29.59 -15.90 15.66
C ILE A 28 -30.31 -17.02 16.42
N LEU A 29 -29.64 -17.66 17.38
CA LEU A 29 -30.25 -18.72 18.20
C LEU A 29 -31.46 -18.18 18.99
N THR A 30 -31.30 -17.03 19.65
CA THR A 30 -32.36 -16.38 20.43
C THR A 30 -33.56 -15.99 19.56
N ILE A 31 -33.30 -15.43 18.37
CA ILE A 31 -34.36 -15.05 17.42
C ILE A 31 -35.07 -16.29 16.90
N LYS A 32 -34.33 -17.33 16.54
CA LYS A 32 -34.91 -18.60 16.10
C LYS A 32 -35.83 -19.21 17.17
N GLU A 33 -35.42 -19.20 18.43
CA GLU A 33 -36.22 -19.75 19.53
C GLU A 33 -37.49 -18.94 19.81
N LYS A 34 -37.41 -17.60 19.76
CA LYS A 34 -38.55 -16.72 20.12
C LYS A 34 -39.50 -16.40 18.97
N LEU A 35 -38.96 -16.28 17.75
CA LEU A 35 -39.67 -15.72 16.58
C LEU A 35 -39.68 -16.70 15.39
N GLY A 36 -38.99 -17.83 15.50
CA GLY A 36 -38.89 -18.84 14.45
C GLY A 36 -37.93 -18.48 13.32
N TRP A 37 -37.80 -19.39 12.36
CA TRP A 37 -36.87 -19.26 11.23
C TRP A 37 -37.22 -18.11 10.28
N GLY A 38 -38.50 -17.69 10.19
CA GLY A 38 -38.92 -16.58 9.34
C GLY A 38 -38.29 -15.25 9.73
N ALA A 39 -38.17 -14.97 11.03
CA ALA A 39 -37.51 -13.77 11.54
C ALA A 39 -36.00 -13.77 11.27
N VAL A 40 -35.36 -14.95 11.33
CA VAL A 40 -33.94 -15.10 10.94
C VAL A 40 -33.74 -14.78 9.47
N ALA A 41 -34.61 -15.29 8.59
CA ALA A 41 -34.56 -14.98 7.16
C ALA A 41 -34.72 -13.47 6.88
N LEU A 42 -35.68 -12.81 7.53
CA LEU A 42 -35.86 -11.35 7.43
C LEU A 42 -34.63 -10.58 7.89
N LEU A 43 -33.95 -11.03 8.95
CA LEU A 43 -32.71 -10.40 9.41
C LEU A 43 -31.58 -10.51 8.37
N PHE A 44 -31.41 -11.69 7.76
CA PHE A 44 -30.44 -11.87 6.66
C PHE A 44 -30.76 -10.97 5.46
N PHE A 45 -32.02 -10.90 5.03
CA PHE A 45 -32.42 -10.01 3.93
C PHE A 45 -32.27 -8.53 4.28
N GLY A 46 -32.57 -8.14 5.53
CA GLY A 46 -32.41 -6.77 6.02
C GLY A 46 -30.94 -6.32 6.03
N LEU A 47 -30.02 -7.20 6.43
CA LEU A 47 -28.58 -6.91 6.38
C LEU A 47 -28.08 -6.76 4.93
N GLN A 48 -28.60 -7.57 4.00
CA GLN A 48 -28.19 -7.52 2.59
C GLN A 48 -28.65 -6.26 1.86
N CYS A 49 -29.83 -5.71 2.23
CA CYS A 49 -30.37 -4.48 1.63
C CYS A 49 -29.47 -3.24 1.80
N ASN A 50 -28.54 -3.25 2.75
CA ASN A 50 -27.67 -2.10 3.01
C ASN A 50 -26.35 -2.14 2.23
N THR A 51 -26.17 -3.10 1.32
CA THR A 51 -24.95 -3.24 0.51
C THR A 51 -25.03 -2.45 -0.80
N ASN A 52 -25.33 -1.15 -0.71
CA ASN A 52 -25.09 -0.24 -1.82
C ASN A 52 -23.82 0.56 -1.51
N ASN A 53 -22.67 -0.02 -1.83
CA ASN A 53 -21.40 0.70 -1.76
C ASN A 53 -20.70 0.63 -3.10
N ASN A 54 -20.78 1.75 -3.81
CA ASN A 54 -20.00 2.01 -5.00
C ASN A 54 -18.51 2.00 -4.66
N GLN A 55 -17.76 1.35 -5.55
CA GLN A 55 -16.31 1.47 -5.76
C GLN A 55 -15.39 0.92 -4.67
N THR A 56 -15.20 -0.40 -4.72
CA THR A 56 -13.84 -0.95 -4.67
C THR A 56 -13.06 -0.52 -5.90
N GLU A 57 -12.26 0.53 -5.78
CA GLU A 57 -11.01 0.62 -6.53
C GLU A 57 -9.87 0.94 -5.57
N THR A 58 -9.08 -0.08 -5.28
CA THR A 58 -7.79 0.07 -4.63
C THR A 58 -6.71 -0.27 -5.62
N LYS A 59 -6.65 0.50 -6.71
CA LYS A 59 -5.41 0.69 -7.46
C LYS A 59 -4.72 1.91 -6.91
N THR A 60 -3.77 1.69 -6.00
CA THR A 60 -2.76 2.70 -5.71
C THR A 60 -1.61 2.47 -6.69
N ASP A 61 -1.87 2.67 -7.98
CA ASP A 61 -0.80 2.85 -8.95
C ASP A 61 -0.49 4.35 -8.95
N SER A 62 0.46 4.79 -8.12
CA SER A 62 0.99 6.16 -8.20
C SER A 62 1.89 6.26 -9.44
N TRP A 63 1.27 6.37 -10.62
CA TRP A 63 1.95 6.71 -11.87
C TRP A 63 2.43 8.16 -11.80
N VAL A 64 3.70 8.37 -11.49
CA VAL A 64 4.35 9.64 -11.79
C VAL A 64 4.62 9.69 -13.30
N LYS A 65 4.00 10.68 -13.93
CA LYS A 65 4.14 11.10 -15.33
C LYS A 65 5.60 11.13 -15.78
N ASP A 66 5.93 10.35 -16.80
CA ASP A 66 6.26 10.85 -18.15
C ASP A 66 6.89 9.73 -18.97
N LYS A 67 6.05 8.88 -19.56
CA LYS A 67 6.50 7.94 -20.58
C LYS A 67 6.77 8.74 -21.87
N LYS A 68 7.89 9.47 -21.93
CA LYS A 68 8.43 9.95 -23.20
C LYS A 68 8.81 8.70 -23.99
N ASN A 69 7.93 8.31 -24.93
CA ASN A 69 8.23 7.39 -26.02
C ASN A 69 9.26 8.05 -26.94
N ASN A 70 10.50 8.19 -26.45
CA ASN A 70 11.63 8.48 -27.30
C ASN A 70 12.06 7.14 -27.89
N SER A 71 11.89 6.98 -29.19
CA SER A 71 12.54 5.93 -29.97
C SER A 71 14.03 5.93 -29.60
N ILE A 72 14.45 4.91 -28.85
CA ILE A 72 15.83 4.75 -28.40
C ILE A 72 16.66 4.58 -29.67
N THR A 73 17.41 5.62 -30.02
CA THR A 73 18.28 5.64 -31.20
C THR A 73 19.67 5.96 -30.69
N GLY A 74 20.66 5.12 -31.00
CA GLY A 74 22.04 5.22 -30.50
C GLY A 74 22.39 4.21 -29.39
N ASN A 75 23.57 4.37 -28.79
CA ASN A 75 24.11 3.50 -27.74
C ASN A 75 23.50 3.85 -26.36
N LYS A 76 22.17 3.73 -26.23
CA LYS A 76 21.43 4.03 -25.00
C LYS A 76 20.66 2.81 -24.52
N ALA A 77 20.61 2.59 -23.22
CA ALA A 77 19.88 1.48 -22.61
C ALA A 77 18.93 1.96 -21.52
N VAL A 78 17.75 1.36 -21.45
CA VAL A 78 16.83 1.53 -20.31
C VAL A 78 17.20 0.50 -19.25
N LEU A 79 17.43 0.97 -18.04
CA LEU A 79 17.80 0.16 -16.89
C LEU A 79 16.80 0.40 -15.76
N ASP A 80 16.50 -0.68 -15.02
CA ASP A 80 15.63 -0.63 -13.85
C ASP A 80 16.44 -0.87 -12.58
N LYS A 81 16.15 -0.07 -11.55
CA LYS A 81 16.78 -0.20 -10.24
C LYS A 81 15.72 -0.25 -9.15
N LYS A 82 15.72 -1.34 -8.38
CA LYS A 82 14.93 -1.50 -7.15
C LYS A 82 15.76 -1.05 -5.95
N ILE A 83 15.18 -0.19 -5.13
CA ILE A 83 15.79 0.34 -3.90
C ILE A 83 14.87 -0.07 -2.75
N GLU A 84 15.37 -0.90 -1.84
CA GLU A 84 14.66 -1.25 -0.61
C GLU A 84 14.73 -0.06 0.37
N VAL A 85 13.62 0.63 0.56
CA VAL A 85 13.51 1.81 1.46
C VAL A 85 13.39 1.36 2.91
N GLU A 86 12.61 0.31 3.14
CA GLU A 86 12.50 -0.35 4.44
C GLU A 86 12.23 -1.83 4.21
N LYS A 87 12.94 -2.67 4.96
CA LYS A 87 12.72 -4.12 4.95
C LYS A 87 12.62 -4.61 6.37
N ASN A 88 11.50 -5.25 6.67
CA ASN A 88 11.31 -6.02 7.88
C ASN A 88 10.68 -7.38 7.50
N TRP A 89 10.54 -8.27 8.47
CA TRP A 89 10.04 -9.63 8.20
C TRP A 89 8.55 -9.68 7.83
N LEU A 90 7.79 -8.61 8.08
CA LEU A 90 6.36 -8.50 7.73
C LEU A 90 6.13 -7.81 6.39
N LEU A 91 6.98 -6.84 6.04
CA LEU A 91 6.76 -5.97 4.90
C LEU A 91 8.09 -5.49 4.30
N THR A 92 8.07 -5.31 2.99
CA THR A 92 9.13 -4.67 2.23
C THR A 92 8.57 -3.47 1.48
N LYS A 93 9.19 -2.31 1.66
CA LYS A 93 8.91 -1.08 0.91
C LYS A 93 10.02 -0.87 -0.09
N SER A 94 9.67 -0.64 -1.34
CA SER A 94 10.67 -0.37 -2.36
C SER A 94 10.27 0.75 -3.31
N LEU A 95 11.29 1.49 -3.71
CA LEU A 95 11.25 2.49 -4.77
C LEU A 95 11.90 1.87 -6.01
N HIS A 96 11.17 1.88 -7.12
CA HIS A 96 11.65 1.42 -8.41
C HIS A 96 11.90 2.64 -9.28
N VAL A 97 13.07 2.66 -9.91
CA VAL A 97 13.50 3.74 -10.79
C VAL A 97 13.95 3.14 -12.11
N SER A 98 13.25 3.51 -13.18
CA SER A 98 13.67 3.25 -14.55
C SER A 98 14.41 4.48 -15.06
N TYR A 99 15.59 4.29 -15.63
CA TYR A 99 16.43 5.37 -16.15
C TYR A 99 17.05 4.98 -17.48
N LEU A 100 17.30 5.99 -18.32
CA LEU A 100 18.04 5.88 -19.55
C LEU A 100 19.51 6.17 -19.26
N ARG A 101 20.39 5.24 -19.62
CA ARG A 101 21.83 5.46 -19.65
C ARG A 101 22.30 5.73 -21.06
N ASP A 102 22.99 6.84 -21.25
CA ASP A 102 23.71 7.16 -22.47
C ASP A 102 25.18 6.73 -22.30
N TYR A 103 25.64 5.74 -23.06
CA TYR A 103 27.01 5.24 -22.93
C TYR A 103 28.05 6.17 -23.56
N ASP A 104 27.63 7.07 -24.46
CA ASP A 104 28.54 7.97 -25.15
C ASP A 104 28.89 9.19 -24.28
N THR A 105 27.91 9.70 -23.51
CA THR A 105 28.09 10.81 -22.57
C THR A 105 28.28 10.37 -21.11
N ASN A 106 28.01 9.09 -20.82
CA ASN A 106 27.92 8.54 -19.46
C ASN A 106 26.92 9.29 -18.56
N GLU A 107 25.88 9.87 -19.16
CA GLU A 107 24.81 10.56 -18.46
C GLU A 107 23.63 9.62 -18.20
N ASN A 108 22.98 9.82 -17.04
CA ASN A 108 21.77 9.09 -16.67
C ASN A 108 20.58 10.05 -16.61
N SER A 109 19.43 9.64 -17.18
CA SER A 109 18.17 10.39 -17.13
C SER A 109 17.05 9.52 -16.59
N ILE A 110 16.38 9.95 -15.52
CA ILE A 110 15.23 9.22 -14.96
C ILE A 110 14.06 9.26 -15.94
N LEU A 111 13.48 8.10 -16.21
CA LEU A 111 12.32 7.93 -17.11
C LEU A 111 11.03 7.79 -16.32
N SER A 112 11.03 6.92 -15.30
CA SER A 112 9.84 6.67 -14.49
C SER A 112 10.23 6.18 -13.11
N THR A 113 9.39 6.49 -12.14
CA THR A 113 9.54 6.02 -10.77
C THR A 113 8.20 5.56 -10.22
N TYR A 114 8.22 4.48 -9.44
CA TYR A 114 7.05 3.99 -8.75
C TYR A 114 7.45 3.35 -7.42
N THR A 115 6.51 3.29 -6.49
CA THR A 115 6.70 2.68 -5.18
C THR A 115 5.92 1.38 -5.11
N SER A 116 6.38 0.47 -4.27
CA SER A 116 5.64 -0.76 -3.96
C SER A 116 5.81 -1.11 -2.50
N ILE A 117 4.74 -1.65 -1.93
CA ILE A 117 4.71 -2.19 -0.57
C ILE A 117 4.22 -3.63 -0.69
N GLU A 118 5.08 -4.57 -0.34
CA GLU A 118 4.80 -6.00 -0.35
C GLU A 118 4.77 -6.52 1.10
N GLY A 119 3.85 -7.43 1.42
CA GLY A 119 3.79 -8.09 2.72
C GLY A 119 2.45 -7.96 3.44
N TRP A 120 2.48 -8.10 4.76
CA TRP A 120 1.30 -8.22 5.60
C TRP A 120 0.63 -6.87 5.88
N GLN A 121 -0.61 -6.70 5.40
CA GLN A 121 -1.44 -5.50 5.57
C GLN A 121 -2.78 -5.88 6.23
N VAL A 122 -2.73 -6.43 7.45
CA VAL A 122 -3.94 -6.80 8.21
C VAL A 122 -4.30 -5.67 9.16
N ALA A 123 -5.53 -5.17 9.02
CA ALA A 123 -6.08 -4.06 9.81
C ALA A 123 -5.26 -2.76 9.73
N THR A 124 -4.27 -2.71 8.85
CA THR A 124 -3.52 -1.52 8.47
C THR A 124 -3.38 -1.49 6.96
N ARG A 125 -3.30 -0.29 6.40
CA ARG A 125 -3.01 -0.09 4.98
C ARG A 125 -2.04 1.05 4.83
N SER A 126 -0.92 0.76 4.19
CA SER A 126 0.13 1.75 3.95
C SER A 126 0.14 2.17 2.48
N THR A 127 0.36 3.45 2.23
CA THR A 127 0.73 4.00 0.93
C THR A 127 2.11 4.63 1.03
N LEU A 128 2.85 4.65 -0.06
CA LEU A 128 4.17 5.27 -0.13
C LEU A 128 4.20 6.16 -1.35
N ASP A 129 4.22 7.47 -1.12
CA ASP A 129 4.12 8.47 -2.17
C ASP A 129 5.48 9.13 -2.41
N ILE A 130 5.77 9.44 -3.68
CA ILE A 130 7.00 10.10 -4.10
C ILE A 130 6.78 11.61 -4.00
N LEU A 131 7.46 12.27 -3.06
CA LEU A 131 7.38 13.73 -2.91
C LEU A 131 8.33 14.44 -3.88
N SER A 132 9.57 13.96 -3.97
CA SER A 132 10.56 14.52 -4.87
C SER A 132 11.67 13.54 -5.20
N ILE A 133 12.18 13.63 -6.44
CA ILE A 133 13.42 12.99 -6.86
C ILE A 133 14.22 14.03 -7.63
N SER A 134 15.34 14.46 -7.07
CA SER A 134 16.18 15.53 -7.63
C SER A 134 17.55 14.96 -8.00
N PRO A 135 17.97 15.05 -9.27
CA PRO A 135 19.32 14.66 -9.67
C PRO A 135 20.34 15.65 -9.10
N ASN A 136 21.53 15.14 -8.76
CA ASN A 136 22.72 15.93 -8.51
C ASN A 136 23.24 16.52 -9.83
N GLU A 137 24.12 17.52 -9.77
CA GLU A 137 24.67 18.26 -10.92
C GLU A 137 25.28 17.36 -12.01
N LYS A 138 25.68 16.13 -11.67
CA LYS A 138 26.24 15.13 -12.59
C LYS A 138 25.25 14.04 -13.05
N GLY A 139 23.98 14.08 -12.62
CA GLY A 139 22.95 13.07 -12.97
C GLY A 139 23.14 11.67 -12.35
N ASP A 140 24.31 11.37 -11.80
CA ASP A 140 24.68 10.04 -11.26
C ASP A 140 24.02 9.69 -9.93
N ILE A 141 23.71 10.69 -9.12
CA ILE A 141 23.15 10.54 -7.78
C ILE A 141 21.86 11.33 -7.73
N SER A 142 20.76 10.70 -7.34
CA SER A 142 19.48 11.38 -7.12
C SER A 142 19.08 11.32 -5.65
N PHE A 143 18.70 12.46 -5.08
CA PHE A 143 18.08 12.52 -3.76
C PHE A 143 16.60 12.17 -3.92
N TYR A 144 16.08 11.29 -3.08
CA TYR A 144 14.66 11.01 -3.02
C TYR A 144 14.07 11.40 -1.67
N THR A 145 12.83 11.89 -1.72
CA THR A 145 11.97 12.14 -0.58
C THR A 145 10.67 11.37 -0.83
N LEU A 146 10.34 10.44 0.08
CA LEU A 146 9.08 9.70 0.06
C LEU A 146 8.29 10.00 1.33
N GLN A 147 6.97 9.90 1.24
CA GLN A 147 6.08 10.00 2.37
C GLN A 147 5.22 8.74 2.46
N GLU A 148 5.32 8.04 3.58
CA GLU A 148 4.41 6.96 3.91
C GLU A 148 3.21 7.48 4.68
N GLU A 149 2.02 7.02 4.32
CA GLU A 149 0.82 7.13 5.15
C GLU A 149 0.32 5.73 5.51
N THR A 150 0.23 5.43 6.80
CA THR A 150 -0.34 4.18 7.32
C THR A 150 -1.67 4.45 7.98
N LYS A 151 -2.74 3.95 7.39
CA LYS A 151 -4.11 3.99 7.92
C LYS A 151 -4.37 2.75 8.77
N TRP A 152 -4.92 2.94 9.95
CA TRP A 152 -5.27 1.89 10.90
C TRP A 152 -6.78 1.70 10.91
N TYR A 153 -7.19 0.45 10.79
CA TYR A 153 -8.59 0.06 10.71
C TYR A 153 -8.97 -0.76 11.95
N LEU A 154 -10.19 -0.53 12.44
CA LEU A 154 -10.85 -1.36 13.43
C LEU A 154 -12.17 -1.84 12.83
N LEU A 155 -12.31 -3.16 12.64
CA LEU A 155 -13.52 -3.76 12.04
C LEU A 155 -13.92 -3.11 10.69
N GLY A 156 -12.94 -2.69 9.89
CA GLY A 156 -13.14 -2.06 8.58
C GLY A 156 -13.31 -0.54 8.61
N MET A 157 -13.40 0.09 9.79
CA MET A 157 -13.46 1.55 9.92
C MET A 157 -12.07 2.13 10.17
N GLN A 158 -11.69 3.17 9.43
CA GLN A 158 -10.43 3.88 9.67
C GLN A 158 -10.52 4.68 10.97
N ILE A 159 -9.60 4.45 11.90
CA ILE A 159 -9.60 5.12 13.22
C ILE A 159 -8.42 6.06 13.41
N PHE A 160 -7.31 5.83 12.68
CA PHE A 160 -6.07 6.57 12.88
C PHE A 160 -5.23 6.54 11.60
N THR A 161 -4.44 7.60 11.40
CA THR A 161 -3.47 7.69 10.31
C THR A 161 -2.13 8.14 10.88
N ASN A 162 -1.07 7.46 10.49
CA ASN A 162 0.30 7.83 10.82
C ASN A 162 1.07 8.19 9.55
N ALA A 163 1.84 9.27 9.58
CA ALA A 163 2.70 9.67 8.47
C ALA A 163 4.19 9.50 8.84
N LYS A 164 5.00 8.97 7.92
CA LYS A 164 6.44 8.77 8.13
C LYS A 164 7.22 9.18 6.87
N PRO A 165 8.15 10.16 6.97
CA PRO A 165 9.00 10.53 5.86
C PRO A 165 10.18 9.56 5.69
N TYR A 166 10.63 9.38 4.45
CA TYR A 166 11.84 8.64 4.09
C TYR A 166 12.68 9.46 3.12
N ASN A 167 13.94 9.65 3.48
CA ASN A 167 14.92 10.36 2.64
C ASN A 167 16.09 9.44 2.33
N GLY A 168 16.64 9.53 1.12
CA GLY A 168 17.83 8.76 0.77
C GLY A 168 18.44 9.16 -0.57
N LEU A 169 19.44 8.37 -0.96
CA LEU A 169 20.26 8.58 -2.14
C LEU A 169 20.14 7.39 -3.09
N ILE A 170 19.95 7.68 -4.36
CA ILE A 170 19.97 6.71 -5.46
C ILE A 170 21.26 6.91 -6.21
N ASN A 171 22.14 5.90 -6.23
CA ASN A 171 23.31 5.91 -7.09
C ASN A 171 22.97 5.15 -8.37
N LEU A 172 22.93 5.83 -9.51
CA LEU A 172 22.56 5.22 -10.80
C LEU A 172 23.73 4.51 -11.49
N ASN A 173 24.97 4.61 -10.98
CA ASN A 173 26.19 4.04 -11.60
C ASN A 173 26.60 2.66 -11.07
N LYS A 174 25.88 2.11 -10.09
CA LYS A 174 26.04 0.75 -9.57
C LYS A 174 24.81 -0.10 -9.89
#